data_AF-A0A368KZZ7-F1
#
_entry.id   AF-A0A368KZZ7-F1
#
_cell.length_a   1.000
_cell.length_b   1.000
_cell.length_c   1.000
_cell.angle_alpha   90.00
_cell.angle_beta   90.00
_cell.angle_gamma   90.00
#
_symmetry.space_group_name_H-M   'P 1'
#
loop_
_entity.id
_entity.type
_entity.pdbx_description
1 polymer ?
#
loop_
_entity_poly.entity_id
_entity_poly.type
_entity_poly.pdbx_seq_one_letter_code
_entity_poly.pdbx_strand_id
1 'polypeptide(L)'
;MTAATDLSPALAAQAQALQLNYAPIDDLHQAFFEHLAAFEGLPEGVSWLAPLQALRTHLAEHFEAENEMMTQFGPEAFGCHKTEHTNVLKVVDEVLRRVAMGEWQIGKNLVQELPVWFEHHVQTMDNVLAHSMKESINQEDCRGASCAA
;
A
#
# COMPACT_ATOMS: atom_id res chain seq x y z
N MET A 1 21.62 -6.36 0.61
CA MET A 1 21.09 -7.14 -0.53
C MET A 1 19.92 -7.94 0.00
N THR A 2 18.72 -7.37 -0.05
CA THR A 2 17.48 -8.14 0.13
C THR A 2 17.37 -9.08 -1.06
N ALA A 3 17.21 -10.37 -0.81
CA ALA A 3 16.82 -11.30 -1.87
C ALA A 3 15.47 -10.81 -2.42
N ALA A 4 15.33 -10.74 -3.74
CA ALA A 4 14.02 -10.58 -4.34
C ALA A 4 13.17 -11.76 -3.86
N THR A 5 12.16 -11.48 -3.04
CA THR A 5 11.24 -12.53 -2.59
C THR A 5 10.35 -12.83 -3.78
N ASP A 6 10.49 -14.01 -4.38
CA ASP A 6 9.58 -14.45 -5.42
C ASP A 6 8.16 -14.55 -4.82
N LEU A 7 7.22 -13.75 -5.36
CA LEU A 7 5.82 -13.80 -4.96
C LEU A 7 5.25 -15.18 -5.27
N SER A 8 4.41 -15.73 -4.37
CA SER A 8 3.60 -16.89 -4.72
C SER A 8 2.71 -16.57 -5.93
N PRO A 9 2.27 -17.58 -6.71
CA PRO A 9 1.38 -17.36 -7.84
C PRO A 9 0.08 -16.61 -7.46
N ALA A 10 -0.41 -16.80 -6.23
CA ALA A 10 -1.59 -16.12 -5.74
C ALA A 10 -1.33 -14.61 -5.51
N LEU A 11 -0.26 -14.26 -4.80
CA LEU A 11 0.11 -12.87 -4.59
C LEU A 11 0.48 -12.16 -5.90
N ALA A 12 1.20 -12.85 -6.80
CA ALA A 12 1.54 -12.31 -8.11
C ALA A 12 0.29 -12.01 -8.96
N ALA A 13 -0.69 -12.92 -8.96
CA ALA A 13 -1.95 -12.69 -9.68
C ALA A 13 -2.75 -11.52 -9.09
N GLN A 14 -2.77 -11.39 -7.75
CA GLN A 14 -3.47 -10.28 -7.10
C GLN A 14 -2.77 -8.93 -7.37
N ALA A 15 -1.45 -8.87 -7.24
CA ALA A 15 -0.67 -7.67 -7.58
C ALA A 15 -0.92 -7.22 -9.03
N GLN A 16 -0.92 -8.16 -9.97
CA GLN A 16 -1.22 -7.87 -11.37
C GLN A 16 -2.66 -7.38 -11.59
N ALA A 17 -3.64 -7.96 -10.88
CA ALA A 17 -5.04 -7.57 -11.01
C ALA A 17 -5.34 -6.15 -10.47
N LEU A 18 -4.46 -5.62 -9.61
CA LEU A 18 -4.63 -4.34 -8.94
C LEU A 18 -3.87 -3.17 -9.58
N GLN A 19 -3.20 -3.38 -10.71
CA GLN A 19 -2.49 -2.28 -11.38
C GLN A 19 -3.44 -1.17 -11.84
N LEU A 20 -3.09 0.07 -11.50
CA LEU A 20 -3.83 1.29 -11.83
C LEU A 20 -3.31 2.00 -13.08
N ASN A 21 -2.23 1.47 -13.68
CA ASN A 21 -1.51 2.07 -14.81
C ASN A 21 -1.02 3.48 -14.48
N TYR A 22 -0.48 3.63 -13.27
CA TYR A 22 0.16 4.85 -12.80
C TYR A 22 1.35 4.44 -11.93
N ALA A 23 2.53 4.39 -12.55
CA ALA A 23 3.75 3.79 -11.99
C ALA A 23 4.07 4.25 -10.55
N PRO A 24 3.96 5.55 -10.17
CA PRO A 24 4.26 5.97 -8.81
C PRO A 24 3.43 5.27 -7.72
N ILE A 25 2.19 4.88 -8.02
CA ILE A 25 1.33 4.14 -7.10
C ILE A 25 1.53 2.62 -7.28
N ASP A 26 1.61 2.14 -8.53
CA ASP A 26 1.79 0.72 -8.83
C ASP A 26 3.10 0.16 -8.22
N ASP A 27 4.17 0.95 -8.19
CA ASP A 27 5.45 0.55 -7.58
C ASP A 27 5.34 0.37 -6.05
N LEU A 28 4.55 1.23 -5.38
CA LEU A 28 4.27 1.10 -3.94
C LEU A 28 3.43 -0.17 -3.68
N HIS A 29 2.41 -0.39 -4.51
CA HIS A 29 1.54 -1.56 -4.41
C HIS A 29 2.31 -2.86 -4.62
N GLN A 30 3.24 -2.89 -5.57
CA GLN A 30 4.12 -4.03 -5.80
C GLN A 30 4.98 -4.34 -4.56
N ALA A 31 5.59 -3.33 -3.96
CA ALA A 31 6.40 -3.49 -2.75
C ALA A 31 5.56 -4.02 -1.55
N PHE A 32 4.28 -3.63 -1.45
CA PHE A 32 3.37 -4.19 -0.44
C PHE A 32 3.24 -5.70 -0.56
N PHE A 33 3.05 -6.23 -1.78
CA PHE A 33 2.98 -7.68 -2.01
C PHE A 33 4.31 -8.40 -1.72
N GLU A 34 5.45 -7.76 -1.98
CA GLU A 34 6.77 -8.31 -1.61
C GLU A 34 6.93 -8.44 -0.09
N HIS A 35 6.40 -7.48 0.68
CA HIS A 35 6.34 -7.57 2.13
C HIS A 35 5.40 -8.68 2.62
N LEU A 36 4.28 -8.94 1.93
CA LEU A 36 3.40 -10.06 2.26
C LEU A 36 4.07 -11.42 1.95
N ALA A 37 4.77 -11.54 0.83
CA ALA A 37 5.48 -12.77 0.46
C ALA A 37 6.58 -13.15 1.48
N ALA A 38 7.15 -12.16 2.16
CA ALA A 38 8.11 -12.41 3.25
C ALA A 38 7.53 -13.27 4.37
N PHE A 39 6.20 -13.32 4.56
CA PHE A 39 5.54 -14.18 5.56
C PHE A 39 5.29 -15.61 5.06
N GLU A 40 5.06 -15.80 3.76
CA GLU A 40 4.88 -17.14 3.17
C GLU A 40 6.17 -17.97 3.24
N GLY A 41 7.33 -17.31 3.21
CA GLY A 41 8.65 -17.95 3.29
C GLY A 41 9.17 -18.21 4.71
N LEU A 42 8.45 -17.81 5.78
CA LEU A 42 8.95 -17.97 7.15
C LEU A 42 8.85 -19.42 7.63
N PRO A 43 9.95 -20.02 8.13
CA PRO A 43 9.88 -21.32 8.78
C PRO A 43 8.99 -21.29 10.04
N GLU A 44 8.44 -22.46 10.38
CA GLU A 44 7.71 -22.62 11.65
C GLU A 44 8.60 -22.24 12.85
N GLY A 45 8.01 -21.56 13.83
CA GLY A 45 8.70 -21.14 15.06
C GLY A 45 9.57 -19.88 14.91
N VAL A 46 9.70 -19.30 13.72
CA VAL A 46 10.37 -18.00 13.53
C VAL A 46 9.44 -16.86 13.95
N SER A 47 9.99 -15.86 14.64
CA SER A 47 9.26 -14.66 15.06
C SER A 47 8.81 -13.83 13.85
N TRP A 48 7.54 -13.43 13.85
CA TRP A 48 6.96 -12.56 12.82
C TRP A 48 7.24 -11.07 13.08
N LEU A 49 7.95 -10.73 14.17
CA LEU A 49 8.10 -9.33 14.58
C LEU A 49 8.90 -8.50 13.56
N ALA A 50 10.05 -9.02 13.10
CA ALA A 50 10.88 -8.32 12.10
C ALA A 50 10.15 -8.08 10.76
N PRO A 51 9.50 -9.10 10.13
CA PRO A 51 8.75 -8.86 8.90
C PRO A 51 7.53 -7.96 9.10
N LEU A 52 6.84 -8.02 10.26
CA LEU A 52 5.76 -7.07 10.59
C LEU A 52 6.28 -5.63 10.71
N GLN A 53 7.46 -5.42 11.28
CA GLN A 53 8.09 -4.09 11.36
C GLN A 53 8.43 -3.58 9.96
N ALA A 54 8.96 -4.44 9.09
CA ALA A 54 9.27 -4.08 7.71
C ALA A 54 7.99 -3.70 6.93
N LEU A 55 6.93 -4.51 7.04
CA LEU A 55 5.63 -4.21 6.44
C LEU A 55 5.07 -2.87 6.96
N ARG A 56 5.14 -2.62 8.26
CA ARG A 56 4.66 -1.36 8.85
C ARG A 56 5.44 -0.14 8.37
N THR A 57 6.76 -0.26 8.20
CA THR A 57 7.59 0.82 7.65
C THR A 57 7.13 1.15 6.24
N HIS A 58 7.02 0.13 5.39
CA HIS A 58 6.58 0.30 4.02
C HIS A 58 5.17 0.90 3.93
N LEU A 59 4.20 0.43 4.72
CA LEU A 59 2.84 1.00 4.72
C LEU A 59 2.83 2.51 5.02
N ALA A 60 3.69 2.99 5.91
CA ALA A 60 3.75 4.43 6.16
C ALA A 60 4.45 5.21 5.05
N GLU A 61 5.49 4.65 4.44
CA GLU A 61 6.15 5.27 3.29
C GLU A 61 5.18 5.34 2.09
N HIS A 62 4.45 4.25 1.84
CA HIS A 62 3.36 4.18 0.87
C HIS A 62 2.32 5.26 1.15
N PHE A 63 1.71 5.22 2.34
CA PHE A 63 0.61 6.13 2.66
C PHE A 63 1.08 7.59 2.67
N GLU A 64 2.31 7.88 3.07
CA GLU A 64 2.83 9.24 3.01
C GLU A 64 3.00 9.73 1.57
N ALA A 65 3.55 8.89 0.67
CA ALA A 65 3.67 9.24 -0.74
C ALA A 65 2.30 9.54 -1.39
N GLU A 66 1.29 8.72 -1.12
CA GLU A 66 -0.08 8.99 -1.59
C GLU A 66 -0.69 10.21 -0.91
N ASN A 67 -0.48 10.41 0.40
CA ASN A 67 -0.93 11.60 1.11
C ASN A 67 -0.35 12.88 0.52
N GLU A 68 0.93 12.87 0.14
CA GLU A 68 1.59 13.98 -0.54
C GLU A 68 0.95 14.24 -1.91
N MET A 69 0.70 13.21 -2.71
CA MET A 69 -0.01 13.33 -3.99
C MET A 69 -1.40 13.97 -3.82
N MET A 70 -2.14 13.55 -2.78
CA MET A 70 -3.48 14.06 -2.48
C MET A 70 -3.52 15.55 -2.12
N THR A 71 -2.42 16.13 -1.62
CA THR A 71 -2.38 17.55 -1.24
C THR A 71 -2.64 18.51 -2.41
N GLN A 72 -2.39 18.06 -3.65
CA GLN A 72 -2.55 18.84 -4.87
C GLN A 72 -4.01 19.18 -5.21
N PHE A 73 -4.96 18.41 -4.67
CA PHE A 73 -6.40 18.54 -4.97
C PHE A 73 -7.19 19.25 -3.87
N GLY A 74 -6.49 19.74 -2.83
CA GLY A 74 -7.08 20.38 -1.66
C GLY A 74 -7.51 19.39 -0.57
N PRO A 75 -7.61 19.85 0.70
CA PRO A 75 -7.72 18.97 1.87
C PRO A 75 -9.05 18.19 1.96
N GLU A 76 -10.10 18.64 1.27
CA GLU A 76 -11.43 18.00 1.35
C GLU A 76 -11.60 16.83 0.38
N ALA A 77 -10.89 16.84 -0.76
CA ALA A 77 -11.12 15.86 -1.84
C ALA A 77 -10.82 14.41 -1.42
N PHE A 78 -9.87 14.24 -0.50
CA PHE A 78 -9.37 12.92 -0.09
C PHE A 78 -9.37 12.68 1.43
N GLY A 79 -10.21 13.40 2.19
CA GLY A 79 -10.24 13.28 3.65
C GLY A 79 -10.55 11.86 4.16
N CYS A 80 -11.47 11.14 3.50
CA CYS A 80 -11.78 9.75 3.85
C CYS A 80 -10.60 8.81 3.57
N HIS A 81 -9.93 8.99 2.44
CA HIS A 81 -8.75 8.21 2.04
C HIS A 81 -7.63 8.33 3.09
N LYS A 82 -7.23 9.56 3.45
CA LYS A 82 -6.21 9.78 4.49
C LYS A 82 -6.60 9.21 5.87
N THR A 83 -7.90 9.17 6.17
CA THR A 83 -8.41 8.59 7.42
C THR A 83 -8.21 7.07 7.45
N GLU A 84 -8.47 6.38 6.34
CA GLU A 84 -8.22 4.93 6.23
C GLU A 84 -6.74 4.60 6.43
N HIS A 85 -5.81 5.34 5.80
CA HIS A 85 -4.37 5.19 6.02
C HIS A 85 -4.00 5.28 7.51
N THR A 86 -4.53 6.30 8.18
CA THR A 86 -4.29 6.52 9.60
C THR A 86 -4.82 5.37 10.46
N ASN A 87 -5.98 4.81 10.10
CA ASN A 87 -6.60 3.71 10.83
C ASN A 87 -5.82 2.40 10.66
N VAL A 88 -5.38 2.09 9.44
CA VAL A 88 -4.55 0.90 9.17
C VAL A 88 -3.25 0.97 9.97
N LEU A 89 -2.53 2.11 9.95
CA LEU A 89 -1.28 2.23 10.73
C LEU A 89 -1.51 2.00 12.22
N LYS A 90 -2.60 2.51 12.80
CA LYS A 90 -2.95 2.24 14.22
C LYS A 90 -3.19 0.76 14.49
N VAL A 91 -3.89 0.07 13.58
CA VAL A 91 -4.13 -1.38 13.71
C VAL A 91 -2.80 -2.15 13.66
N VAL A 92 -1.93 -1.83 12.70
CA VAL A 92 -0.63 -2.49 12.55
C VAL A 92 0.27 -2.23 13.76
N ASP A 93 0.31 -1.00 14.28
CA ASP A 93 1.07 -0.64 15.48
C ASP A 93 0.59 -1.42 16.72
N GLU A 94 -0.72 -1.60 16.87
CA GLU A 94 -1.30 -2.41 17.96
C GLU A 94 -0.99 -3.90 17.80
N VAL A 95 -1.04 -4.43 16.58
CA VAL A 95 -0.64 -5.81 16.28
C VAL A 95 0.83 -6.04 16.62
N LEU A 96 1.72 -5.13 16.23
CA LEU A 96 3.15 -5.18 16.57
C LEU A 96 3.37 -5.25 18.08
N ARG A 97 2.67 -4.40 18.85
CA ARG A 97 2.74 -4.39 20.30
C ARG A 97 2.34 -5.74 20.90
N ARG A 98 1.23 -6.33 20.44
CA ARG A 98 0.71 -7.62 20.94
C ARG A 98 1.60 -8.80 20.53
N VAL A 99 2.13 -8.79 19.31
CA VAL A 99 3.09 -9.80 18.84
C VAL A 99 4.37 -9.76 19.67
N ALA A 100 4.86 -8.58 20.03
CA ALA A 100 6.02 -8.44 20.93
C ALA A 100 5.76 -9.02 22.34
N MET A 101 4.50 -9.13 22.77
CA MET A 101 4.09 -9.77 24.02
C MET A 101 3.86 -11.29 23.88
N GLY A 102 4.11 -11.86 22.70
CA GLY A 102 3.96 -13.30 22.43
C GLY A 102 2.59 -13.69 21.87
N GLU A 103 1.72 -12.74 21.52
CA GLU A 103 0.40 -13.02 20.94
C GLU A 103 0.48 -13.25 19.42
N TRP A 104 1.32 -14.19 18.97
CA TRP A 104 1.67 -14.39 17.56
C TRP A 104 0.48 -14.58 16.61
N GLN A 105 -0.63 -15.14 17.10
CA GLN A 105 -1.81 -15.39 16.27
C GLN A 105 -2.42 -14.10 15.71
N ILE A 106 -2.31 -12.97 16.41
CA ILE A 106 -2.84 -11.71 15.89
C ILE A 106 -2.05 -11.19 14.68
N GLY A 107 -0.74 -11.43 14.66
CA GLY A 107 0.10 -11.12 13.51
C GLY A 107 -0.30 -11.92 12.27
N LYS A 108 -0.62 -13.21 12.46
CA LYS A 108 -1.15 -14.07 11.38
C LYS A 108 -2.47 -13.55 10.83
N ASN A 109 -3.40 -13.19 11.71
CA ASN A 109 -4.68 -12.64 11.30
C ASN A 109 -4.49 -11.34 10.51
N LEU A 110 -3.62 -10.43 10.95
CA LEU A 110 -3.32 -9.21 10.22
C LEU A 110 -2.88 -9.51 8.78
N VAL A 111 -1.88 -10.39 8.59
CA VAL A 111 -1.33 -10.71 7.27
C VAL A 111 -2.36 -11.41 6.37
N GLN A 112 -3.34 -12.12 6.94
CA GLN A 112 -4.42 -12.75 6.18
C GLN A 112 -5.50 -11.75 5.75
N GLU A 113 -5.81 -10.75 6.57
CA GLU A 113 -6.87 -9.77 6.30
C GLU A 113 -6.38 -8.58 5.48
N LEU A 114 -5.09 -8.22 5.58
CA LEU A 114 -4.52 -7.06 4.89
C LEU A 114 -4.69 -7.09 3.36
N PRO A 115 -4.48 -8.22 2.65
CA PRO A 115 -4.69 -8.28 1.20
C PRO A 115 -6.15 -8.02 0.80
N VAL A 116 -7.10 -8.45 1.63
CA VAL A 116 -8.55 -8.26 1.38
C VAL A 116 -8.92 -6.79 1.54
N TRP A 117 -8.44 -6.14 2.59
CA TRP A 117 -8.61 -4.69 2.76
C TRP A 117 -7.93 -3.92 1.62
N PHE A 118 -6.70 -4.30 1.27
CA PHE A 118 -5.89 -3.63 0.26
C PHE A 118 -6.57 -3.66 -1.11
N GLU A 119 -7.08 -4.81 -1.54
CA GLU A 119 -7.85 -4.92 -2.79
C GLU A 119 -9.03 -3.93 -2.84
N HIS A 120 -9.80 -3.83 -1.76
CA HIS A 120 -10.93 -2.88 -1.71
C HIS A 120 -10.45 -1.42 -1.75
N HIS A 121 -9.39 -1.11 -1.01
CA HIS A 121 -8.79 0.21 -0.94
C HIS A 121 -8.28 0.67 -2.32
N VAL A 122 -7.54 -0.21 -3.01
CA VAL A 122 -7.01 0.07 -4.35
C VAL A 122 -8.13 0.29 -5.37
N GLN A 123 -9.14 -0.58 -5.37
CA GLN A 123 -10.25 -0.52 -6.33
C GLN A 123 -11.17 0.70 -6.15
N THR A 124 -11.11 1.36 -5.00
CA THR A 124 -12.02 2.48 -4.67
C THR A 124 -11.27 3.80 -4.50
N MET A 125 -10.33 3.88 -3.57
CA MET A 125 -9.71 5.14 -3.16
C MET A 125 -8.46 5.44 -4.00
N ASP A 126 -7.57 4.47 -4.17
CA ASP A 126 -6.33 4.68 -4.95
C ASP A 126 -6.64 4.82 -6.43
N ASN A 127 -7.64 4.11 -6.94
CA ASN A 127 -8.10 4.26 -8.33
C ASN A 127 -8.48 5.72 -8.64
N VAL A 128 -9.21 6.37 -7.72
CA VAL A 128 -9.58 7.79 -7.85
C VAL A 128 -8.34 8.68 -7.82
N LEU A 129 -7.42 8.45 -6.87
CA LEU A 129 -6.17 9.21 -6.80
C LEU A 129 -5.33 9.08 -8.07
N ALA A 130 -5.12 7.85 -8.55
CA ALA A 130 -4.37 7.57 -9.78
C ALA A 130 -5.01 8.23 -11.00
N HIS A 131 -6.35 8.20 -11.10
CA HIS A 131 -7.06 8.90 -12.17
C HIS A 131 -6.84 10.42 -12.08
N SER A 132 -7.02 11.02 -10.91
CA SER A 132 -6.80 12.47 -10.71
C SER A 132 -5.37 12.91 -11.03
N MET A 133 -4.36 12.11 -10.66
CA MET A 133 -2.95 12.37 -10.98
C MET A 133 -2.67 12.33 -12.49
N LYS A 134 -3.24 11.35 -13.20
CA LYS A 134 -3.10 11.28 -14.66
C LYS A 134 -3.75 12.49 -15.35
N GLU A 135 -4.92 12.90 -14.88
CA GLU A 135 -5.61 14.09 -15.40
C GLU A 135 -4.84 15.39 -15.10
N SER A 136 -4.20 15.51 -13.93
CA SER A 136 -3.41 16.71 -13.62
C SER A 136 -2.17 16.83 -14.51
N ILE A 137 -1.46 15.72 -14.74
CA ILE A 137 -0.29 15.69 -15.65
C ILE A 137 -0.70 16.09 -17.07
N ASN A 138 -1.80 15.54 -17.59
CA ASN A 138 -2.31 15.88 -18.92
C ASN A 138 -2.66 17.38 -19.04
N GLN A 139 -3.18 17.98 -17.96
CA GLN A 139 -3.50 19.41 -17.92
C GLN A 139 -2.25 20.28 -17.84
N GLU A 140 -1.20 19.85 -17.15
CA GLU A 140 0.09 20.55 -17.11
C GLU A 140 0.76 20.56 -18.49
N ASP A 141 0.74 19.43 -19.18
CA ASP A 141 1.24 19.30 -20.57
C ASP A 141 0.46 20.21 -21.53
N CYS A 142 -0.87 20.27 -21.39
CA CYS A 142 -1.73 21.18 -22.16
C CYS A 142 -1.59 22.66 -21.76
N ARG A 143 -1.09 22.99 -20.56
CA ARG A 143 -0.79 24.38 -20.17
C ARG A 143 0.59 24.83 -20.64
N GLY A 144 1.55 23.90 -20.76
CA GLY A 144 2.90 24.16 -21.24
C GLY A 144 3.00 24.23 -22.77
N ALA A 145 2.28 23.36 -23.48
CA ALA A 145 2.03 23.52 -24.90
C ALA A 145 0.79 24.41 -25.07
N SER A 146 0.95 25.66 -25.52
CA SER A 146 -0.18 26.54 -25.84
C SER A 146 -1.24 25.75 -26.61
N CYS A 147 -2.35 25.40 -25.95
CA CYS A 147 -3.54 24.88 -26.61
C CYS A 147 -4.07 25.99 -27.52
N ALA A 148 -3.60 25.99 -28.76
CA ALA A 148 -4.18 26.76 -29.84
C ALA A 148 -5.42 26.00 -30.33
N ALA A 149 -6.58 26.52 -29.92
CA ALA A 149 -7.93 26.45 -30.50
C ALA A 149 -8.52 25.06 -30.83
#